data_AF-T1A4Q8-F1
#
_entry.id   AF-T1A4Q8-F1
#
_cell.length_a   1.000
_cell.length_b   1.000
_cell.length_c   1.000
_cell.angle_alpha   90.00
_cell.angle_beta   90.00
_cell.angle_gamma   90.00
#
_symmetry.space_group_name_H-M   'P 1'
#
loop_
_entity.id
_entity.type
_entity.pdbx_description
1 polymer ?
#
loop_
_entity_poly.entity_id
_entity_poly.type
_entity_poly.pdbx_seq_one_letter_code
_entity_poly.pdbx_strand_id
1 'polypeptide(L)' 'MARHRPRRGSLAYSPRSRSVRPVPRIRTWATTGKVPSLEGFAGFKVGMTHAFMVDYRKRSTTAGQEVSV' A
#
# COMPACT_ATOMS: atom_id res chain seq x y z
N MET A 1 -8.04 16.31 -35.81
CA MET A 1 -7.60 14.99 -35.31
C MET A 1 -7.83 14.93 -33.81
N ALA A 2 -8.54 13.92 -33.30
CA ALA A 2 -8.76 13.80 -31.86
C ALA A 2 -7.42 13.49 -31.17
N ARG A 3 -7.00 14.36 -30.24
CA ARG A 3 -5.76 14.21 -29.47
C ARG A 3 -5.81 12.93 -28.64
N HIS A 4 -4.87 12.01 -28.88
CA HIS A 4 -4.74 10.78 -28.09
C HIS A 4 -4.47 11.14 -26.63
N ARG A 5 -5.20 10.49 -25.72
CA ARG A 5 -4.99 10.61 -24.27
C ARG A 5 -5.14 9.25 -23.60
N PRO A 6 -4.45 9.00 -22.47
CA PRO A 6 -4.65 7.80 -21.69
C PRO A 6 -6.10 7.63 -21.25
N ARG A 7 -6.52 6.36 -21.12
CA ARG A 7 -7.83 6.03 -20.54
C ARG A 7 -7.94 6.56 -19.11
N ARG A 8 -9.15 7.00 -18.74
CA ARG A 8 -9.44 7.47 -17.38
C ARG A 8 -9.77 6.28 -16.48
N GLY A 9 -8.95 6.06 -15.45
CA GLY A 9 -9.16 5.03 -14.45
C GLY A 9 -8.67 3.63 -14.85
N SER A 10 -8.43 2.80 -13.83
CA SER A 10 -8.06 1.41 -14.03
C SER A 10 -9.29 0.51 -14.23
N LEU A 11 -9.25 -0.34 -15.27
CA LEU A 11 -10.28 -1.35 -15.54
C LEU A 11 -10.18 -2.56 -14.60
N ALA A 12 -9.06 -2.72 -13.89
CA ALA A 12 -8.85 -3.82 -12.94
C ALA A 12 -9.75 -3.76 -11.69
N TYR A 13 -10.38 -2.60 -11.45
CA TYR A 13 -11.33 -2.39 -10.34
C TYR A 13 -12.77 -2.24 -10.84
N SER A 14 -13.09 -2.87 -11.97
CA SER A 14 -14.44 -2.96 -12.51
C SER A 14 -15.01 -4.38 -12.28
N PRO A 15 -16.28 -4.54 -11.89
CA PRO A 15 -17.25 -3.50 -11.57
C PRO A 15 -16.94 -2.80 -10.24
N ARG A 16 -17.33 -1.51 -10.13
CA ARG A 16 -17.24 -0.73 -8.90
C ARG A 16 -18.48 -0.96 -8.05
N SER A 17 -18.54 -2.10 -7.37
CA SER A 17 -19.63 -2.47 -6.47
C SER A 17 -19.19 -2.43 -5.01
N ARG A 18 -20.17 -2.39 -4.08
CA ARG A 18 -19.89 -2.52 -2.64
C ARG A 18 -19.24 -3.88 -2.37
N SER A 19 -18.27 -3.91 -1.46
CA SER A 19 -17.73 -5.16 -0.96
C SER A 19 -18.82 -6.01 -0.32
N VAL A 20 -18.78 -7.32 -0.56
CA VAL A 20 -19.72 -8.28 0.05
C VAL A 20 -19.47 -8.42 1.56
N ARG A 21 -18.27 -8.07 2.05
CA ARG A 21 -17.88 -8.19 3.46
C ARG A 21 -17.25 -6.90 3.98
N PRO A 22 -17.50 -6.54 5.26
CA PRO A 22 -16.83 -5.42 5.90
C PRO A 22 -15.35 -5.72 6.21
N VAL A 23 -15.00 -6.97 6.53
CA VAL A 23 -13.62 -7.41 6.77
C VAL A 23 -13.00 -7.90 5.46
N PRO A 24 -11.81 -7.42 5.04
CA PRO A 24 -11.17 -7.84 3.81
C PRO A 24 -10.69 -9.30 3.88
N ARG A 25 -10.68 -9.98 2.72
CA ARG A 25 -10.12 -11.32 2.55
C ARG A 25 -8.78 -11.24 1.83
N ILE A 26 -7.75 -11.81 2.43
CA ILE A 26 -6.45 -12.02 1.78
C ILE A 26 -6.58 -13.19 0.80
N ARG A 27 -6.27 -12.95 -0.49
CA ARG A 27 -6.40 -13.96 -1.55
C ARG A 27 -5.16 -14.82 -1.73
N THR A 28 -4.00 -14.29 -1.36
CA THR A 28 -2.69 -14.92 -1.54
C THR A 28 -1.83 -14.61 -0.34
N TRP A 29 -1.23 -15.65 0.23
CA TRP A 29 -0.34 -15.60 1.39
C TRP A 29 1.12 -15.75 0.94
N ALA A 30 2.07 -15.33 1.77
CA ALA A 30 3.48 -15.35 1.39
C ALA A 30 4.00 -16.79 1.42
N THR A 31 4.71 -17.21 0.37
CA THR A 31 5.10 -18.63 0.22
C THR A 31 6.30 -19.03 1.09
N THR A 32 6.81 -18.18 1.98
CA THR A 32 8.16 -18.37 2.53
C THR A 32 8.34 -17.88 3.96
N GLY A 33 8.34 -18.82 4.90
CA GLY A 33 8.98 -18.66 6.20
C GLY A 33 9.91 -19.85 6.45
N LYS A 34 11.18 -19.61 6.79
CA LYS A 34 12.08 -20.68 7.26
C LYS A 34 11.62 -21.27 8.61
N VAL A 35 10.75 -20.56 9.32
CA VAL A 35 10.22 -20.87 10.65
C VAL A 35 8.71 -20.56 10.64
N PRO A 36 7.87 -21.37 11.32
CA PRO A 36 6.45 -21.08 11.48
C PRO A 36 6.22 -19.70 12.13
N SER A 37 5.36 -18.88 11.54
CA SER A 37 5.03 -17.55 12.06
C SER A 37 3.61 -17.12 11.64
N LEU A 38 3.05 -16.15 12.34
CA LEU A 38 1.80 -15.50 11.95
C LEU A 38 2.04 -14.59 10.73
N GLU A 39 1.28 -14.81 9.66
CA GLU A 39 1.46 -14.05 8.41
C GLU A 39 0.61 -12.76 8.31
N GLY A 40 -0.24 -12.51 9.30
CA GLY A 40 -1.15 -11.37 9.27
C GLY A 40 -1.61 -10.92 10.65
N PHE A 41 -1.95 -9.63 10.74
CA PHE A 41 -2.49 -9.01 11.94
C PHE A 41 -3.60 -8.01 11.57
N ALA A 42 -4.61 -7.86 12.43
CA ALA A 42 -5.74 -6.96 12.23
C ALA A 42 -5.68 -5.77 13.18
N GLY A 43 -6.20 -4.62 12.76
CA GLY A 43 -6.25 -3.42 13.58
C GLY A 43 -7.35 -2.46 13.14
N PHE A 44 -7.64 -1.48 13.98
CA PHE A 44 -8.62 -0.43 13.72
C PHE A 44 -7.90 0.89 13.43
N LYS A 45 -8.28 1.57 12.36
CA LYS A 45 -7.74 2.89 12.02
C LYS A 45 -8.23 3.92 13.04
N VAL A 46 -7.32 4.63 13.69
CA VAL A 46 -7.63 5.75 14.61
C VAL A 46 -7.49 7.10 13.90
N GLY A 47 -6.34 7.35 13.30
CA GLY A 47 -6.03 8.64 12.68
C GLY A 47 -4.74 8.62 11.89
N MET A 48 -4.19 9.80 11.62
CA MET A 48 -2.90 10.01 10.96
C MET A 48 -2.15 11.09 11.74
N THR A 49 -0.83 10.97 11.81
CA THR A 49 0.08 11.96 12.39
C THR A 49 1.32 12.06 11.50
N HIS A 50 2.20 13.01 11.80
CA HIS A 50 3.49 13.12 11.15
C HIS A 50 4.59 12.58 12.07
N ALA A 51 5.64 12.05 11.48
CA ALA A 51 6.88 11.72 12.18
C ALA A 51 8.07 12.28 11.40
N PHE A 52 9.14 12.63 12.10
CA PHE A 52 10.42 12.89 11.48
C PHE A 52 11.29 11.64 11.56
N MET A 53 11.90 11.27 10.44
CA MET A 53 12.76 10.08 10.34
C MET A 53 13.99 10.40 9.49
N VAL A 54 15.10 9.72 9.76
CA VAL A 54 16.29 9.78 8.89
C VAL A 54 16.03 8.92 7.65
N ASP A 55 16.21 9.48 6.46
CA ASP A 55 16.09 8.74 5.20
C ASP A 55 17.26 7.76 5.04
N TYR A 56 17.00 6.50 5.34
CA TYR A 56 17.99 5.42 5.27
C TYR A 56 18.26 4.92 3.84
N ARG A 57 17.50 5.39 2.83
CA ARG A 57 17.65 4.88 1.46
C ARG A 57 18.86 5.50 0.77
N LYS A 58 19.89 4.67 0.56
CA LYS A 58 21.19 5.09 -0.01
C LYS A 58 21.15 5.82 -1.35
N ARG A 59 20.12 5.60 -2.18
CA ARG A 59 19.98 6.22 -3.52
C ARG A 59 18.99 7.38 -3.56
N SER A 60 18.43 7.74 -2.41
CA SER A 60 17.53 8.89 -2.30
C SER A 60 18.31 10.19 -2.38
N THR A 61 17.70 11.23 -2.94
CA THR A 61 18.29 12.58 -2.96
C THR A 61 18.40 13.19 -1.55
N THR A 62 17.64 12.66 -0.59
CA THR A 62 17.62 13.07 0.83
C THR A 62 18.33 12.08 1.75
N ALA A 63 19.14 11.16 1.21
CA ALA A 63 19.81 10.12 2.00
C ALA A 63 20.59 10.73 3.18
N GLY A 64 20.33 10.21 4.40
CA GLY A 64 20.94 10.68 5.64
C GLY A 64 20.35 11.97 6.23
N GLN A 65 19.40 12.61 5.55
CA GLN A 65 18.69 13.79 6.06
C GLN A 65 17.39 13.39 6.77
N GLU A 66 16.90 14.28 7.62
CA GLU A 66 15.61 14.12 8.30
C GLU A 66 14.46 14.48 7.34
N VAL A 67 13.46 13.60 7.24
CA VAL A 67 12.28 13.75 6.40
C VAL A 67 11.01 13.60 7.23
N SER A 68 9.99 14.40 6.93
CA SER A 68 8.66 14.26 7.51
C SER A 68 7.86 13.23 6.72
N VAL A 69 7.25 12.27 7.43
CA VAL A 69 6.38 11.21 6.89
C VAL A 69 5.01 11.18 7.56
#